data_AF-A0A1R1PK27-F1
#
_entry.id   AF-A0A1R1PK27-F1
#
_cell.length_a   1.000
_cell.length_b   1.000
_cell.length_c   1.000
_cell.angle_alpha   90.00
_cell.angle_beta   90.00
_cell.angle_gamma   90.00
#
_symmetry.space_group_name_H-M   'P 1'
#
loop_
_entity.id
_entity.type
_entity.pdbx_description
1 polymer ?
#
loop_
_entity_poly.entity_id
_entity_poly.type
_entity_poly.pdbx_seq_one_letter_code
_entity_poly.pdbx_strand_id
1 'polypeptide(L)'
;MEKCAVECAKKLGGVTVVVKGEHDIITNGETVVYCSEQGGLKRCGGQGDVTSGAIATFLGWSVCYRQNRWRHENEISQEEIPILAAYAGCLVTRRASHLAYNEHGFSTQTSEILKHLNNARSFLAKY
;
A
#
# COMPACT_ATOMS: atom_id res chain seq x y z
N MET A 1 14.08 -10.69 6.22
CA MET A 1 12.84 -9.92 6.48
C MET A 1 11.59 -10.70 6.08
N GLU A 2 11.50 -11.23 4.86
CA GLU A 2 10.34 -12.03 4.41
C GLU A 2 9.97 -13.17 5.38
N LYS A 3 10.90 -14.07 5.70
CA LYS A 3 10.66 -15.19 6.64
C LYS A 3 10.08 -14.73 7.99
N CYS A 4 10.60 -13.64 8.53
CA CYS A 4 10.10 -13.07 9.78
C CYS A 4 8.69 -12.47 9.63
N ALA A 5 8.38 -11.84 8.49
CA ALA A 5 7.05 -11.31 8.20
C ALA A 5 6.02 -12.44 8.08
N VAL A 6 6.36 -13.52 7.37
CA VAL A 6 5.53 -14.71 7.22
C VAL A 6 5.28 -15.37 8.58
N GLU A 7 6.33 -15.56 9.38
CA GLU A 7 6.20 -16.14 10.72
C GLU A 7 5.35 -15.26 11.65
N CYS A 8 5.53 -13.94 11.59
CA CYS A 8 4.74 -12.97 12.35
C CYS A 8 3.25 -13.06 11.98
N ALA A 9 2.93 -13.06 10.68
CA ALA A 9 1.57 -13.19 10.19
C ALA A 9 0.90 -14.48 10.68
N LYS A 10 1.60 -15.62 10.60
CA LYS A 10 1.12 -16.92 11.11
C LYS A 10 0.87 -16.89 12.62
N LYS A 11 1.81 -16.36 13.40
CA LYS A 11 1.70 -16.27 14.87
C LYS A 11 0.56 -15.36 15.32
N LEU A 12 0.20 -14.37 14.52
CA LEU A 12 -0.92 -13.45 14.77
C LEU A 12 -2.25 -13.96 14.19
N GLY A 13 -2.33 -15.19 13.70
CA GLY A 13 -3.59 -15.79 13.22
C GLY A 13 -3.92 -15.48 11.76
N GLY A 14 -2.91 -15.29 10.90
CA GLY A 14 -3.10 -15.09 9.45
C GLY A 14 -3.39 -13.64 9.06
N VAL A 15 -3.03 -12.66 9.90
CA VAL A 15 -3.20 -11.24 9.58
C VAL A 15 -2.30 -10.81 8.43
N THR A 16 -2.74 -9.82 7.65
CA THR A 16 -1.88 -9.20 6.63
C THR A 16 -0.87 -8.27 7.27
N VAL A 17 0.42 -8.57 7.07
CA VAL A 17 1.57 -7.81 7.55
C VAL A 17 2.21 -7.09 6.36
N VAL A 18 2.51 -5.80 6.55
CA VAL A 18 3.27 -4.99 5.60
C VAL A 18 4.61 -4.62 6.22
N VAL A 19 5.69 -5.05 5.60
CA VAL A 19 7.06 -4.70 5.97
C VAL A 19 7.62 -3.75 4.93
N LYS A 20 7.71 -2.46 5.29
CA LYS A 20 8.25 -1.44 4.39
C LYS A 20 9.75 -1.60 4.22
N GLY A 21 10.25 -1.37 3.01
CA GLY A 21 11.65 -1.56 2.69
C GLY A 21 12.07 -0.93 1.37
N GLU A 22 13.19 -1.41 0.84
CA GLU A 22 13.56 -1.17 -0.56
C GLU A 22 12.46 -1.67 -1.50
N HIS A 23 11.91 -2.85 -1.20
CA HIS A 23 10.62 -3.33 -1.67
C HIS A 23 9.72 -3.53 -0.46
N ASP A 24 8.43 -3.19 -0.58
CA ASP A 24 7.50 -3.47 0.51
C ASP A 24 7.03 -4.93 0.40
N ILE A 25 7.17 -5.69 1.49
CA ILE A 25 6.77 -7.10 1.57
C ILE A 25 5.40 -7.14 2.22
N ILE A 26 4.43 -7.79 1.57
CA ILE A 26 3.05 -7.91 2.02
C ILE A 26 2.73 -9.40 2.13
N THR A 27 2.30 -9.87 3.30
CA THR A 27 2.00 -11.30 3.49
C THR A 27 0.93 -11.54 4.54
N ASN A 28 0.08 -12.54 4.33
CA ASN A 28 -0.85 -13.09 5.33
C ASN A 28 -0.30 -14.37 6.01
N GLY A 29 0.96 -14.73 5.74
CA GLY A 29 1.58 -15.97 6.21
C GLY A 29 1.51 -17.12 5.20
N GLU A 30 0.64 -17.05 4.19
CA GLU A 30 0.54 -18.07 3.13
C GLU A 30 1.02 -17.51 1.80
N THR A 31 0.50 -16.34 1.44
CA THR A 31 0.86 -15.61 0.22
C THR A 31 1.85 -14.51 0.56
N VAL A 32 2.82 -14.30 -0.32
CA VAL A 32 3.79 -13.19 -0.24
C VAL A 32 3.72 -12.39 -1.53
N VAL A 33 3.52 -11.08 -1.41
CA VAL A 33 3.50 -10.12 -2.52
C VAL A 33 4.53 -9.04 -2.26
N TYR A 34 5.20 -8.60 -3.32
CA TYR A 34 6.21 -7.56 -3.29
C TYR A 34 5.71 -6.32 -4.03
N CYS A 35 5.69 -5.17 -3.35
CA CYS A 35 5.51 -3.89 -4.01
C CYS A 35 6.88 -3.28 -4.33
N SER A 36 7.25 -3.39 -5.61
CA SER A 36 8.54 -2.93 -6.13
C SER A 36 8.47 -1.60 -6.89
N GLU A 37 7.35 -0.89 -6.81
CA GLU A 37 7.19 0.44 -7.41
C GLU A 37 8.29 1.39 -6.90
N GLN A 38 8.74 2.32 -7.75
CA GLN A 38 9.80 3.24 -7.38
C GLN A 38 9.30 4.21 -6.29
N GLY A 39 10.04 4.27 -5.18
CA GLY A 39 9.82 5.23 -4.10
C GLY A 39 10.67 6.50 -4.24
N GLY A 40 10.44 7.47 -3.36
CA GLY A 40 11.38 8.58 -3.17
C GLY A 40 12.62 8.14 -2.39
N LEU A 41 13.74 8.82 -2.59
CA LEU A 41 14.99 8.52 -1.88
C LEU A 41 15.05 9.12 -0.45
N LYS A 42 14.12 10.04 -0.14
CA LYS A 42 14.04 10.68 1.17
C LYS A 42 13.07 9.94 2.10
N ARG A 43 13.56 9.57 3.29
CA ARG A 43 12.72 9.19 4.44
C ARG A 43 12.28 10.43 5.19
N CYS A 44 10.99 10.72 5.24
CA CYS A 44 10.42 11.81 6.04
C CYS A 44 9.53 11.25 7.17
N GLY A 45 9.51 11.95 8.30
CA GLY A 45 8.64 11.60 9.43
C GLY A 45 7.18 11.73 9.04
N GLY A 46 6.37 10.71 9.33
CA GLY A 46 4.94 10.65 8.97
C GLY A 46 4.62 9.89 7.66
N GLN A 47 5.62 9.46 6.89
CA GLN A 47 5.38 8.63 5.69
C GLN A 47 4.65 7.30 6.02
N GLY A 48 4.84 6.78 7.24
CA GLY A 48 4.09 5.64 7.77
C GLY A 48 2.59 5.88 7.84
N ASP A 49 2.19 7.06 8.32
CA ASP A 49 0.79 7.44 8.49
C ASP A 49 0.09 7.60 7.13
N VAL A 50 0.81 8.11 6.13
CA VAL A 50 0.32 8.15 4.75
C VAL A 50 0.07 6.73 4.22
N THR A 51 1.01 5.82 4.47
CA THR A 51 0.89 4.43 4.00
C THR A 51 -0.29 3.74 4.67
N SER A 52 -0.40 3.82 5.99
CA SER A 52 -1.49 3.17 6.74
C SER A 52 -2.85 3.79 6.40
N GLY A 53 -2.94 5.11 6.26
CA GLY A 53 -4.15 5.80 5.83
C GLY A 53 -4.60 5.40 4.42
N ALA A 54 -3.67 5.25 3.48
CA ALA A 54 -3.98 4.76 2.14
C ALA A 54 -4.50 3.32 2.17
N ILE A 55 -3.82 2.41 2.90
CA ILE A 55 -4.26 1.02 3.07
C ILE A 55 -5.66 0.95 3.70
N ALA A 56 -5.89 1.70 4.77
CA ALA A 56 -7.19 1.78 5.44
C ALA A 56 -8.29 2.29 4.50
N THR A 57 -7.98 3.24 3.61
CA THR A 57 -8.91 3.73 2.60
C THR A 57 -9.31 2.63 1.62
N PHE A 58 -8.34 1.88 1.08
CA PHE A 58 -8.62 0.74 0.19
C PHE A 58 -9.40 -0.38 0.88
N LEU A 59 -9.10 -0.68 2.15
CA LEU A 59 -9.91 -1.59 2.97
C LEU A 59 -11.33 -1.08 3.19
N GLY A 60 -11.52 0.22 3.44
CA GLY A 60 -12.84 0.82 3.55
C GLY A 60 -13.65 0.70 2.25
N TRP A 61 -13.00 0.88 1.10
CA TRP A 61 -13.63 0.67 -0.19
C TRP A 61 -13.96 -0.80 -0.45
N SER A 62 -13.15 -1.75 0.01
CA SER A 62 -13.45 -3.17 -0.16
C SER A 62 -14.71 -3.60 0.62
N VAL A 63 -15.02 -2.96 1.75
CA VAL A 63 -16.29 -3.15 2.47
C VAL A 63 -17.47 -2.70 1.61
N CYS A 64 -17.37 -1.54 0.97
CA CYS A 64 -18.42 -1.03 0.08
C CYS A 64 -18.57 -1.88 -1.19
N TYR A 65 -17.46 -2.38 -1.74
CA TYR A 65 -17.42 -3.34 -2.84
C TYR A 65 -18.18 -4.62 -2.47
N ARG A 66 -17.88 -5.22 -1.31
CA ARG A 66 -18.59 -6.41 -0.82
C ARG A 66 -20.09 -6.18 -0.57
N GLN A 67 -20.48 -4.94 -0.29
CA GLN A 67 -21.88 -4.55 -0.13
C GLN A 67 -22.56 -4.21 -1.46
N ASN A 68 -21.90 -4.42 -2.60
CA ASN A 68 -22.38 -4.08 -3.95
C ASN A 68 -22.87 -2.63 -4.05
N ARG A 69 -22.18 -1.68 -3.37
CA ARG A 69 -22.56 -0.25 -3.39
C ARG A 69 -22.34 0.42 -4.75
N TRP A 70 -21.64 -0.25 -5.67
CA TRP A 70 -21.49 0.14 -7.08
C TRP A 70 -21.44 -1.11 -7.95
N ARG A 71 -21.67 -0.94 -9.26
CA ARG A 71 -21.56 -2.04 -10.23
C ARG A 71 -20.09 -2.42 -10.43
N HIS A 72 -19.79 -3.70 -10.31
CA HIS A 72 -18.52 -4.30 -10.68
C HIS A 72 -18.78 -5.72 -11.20
N GLU A 73 -17.95 -6.19 -12.12
CA GLU A 73 -18.13 -7.50 -12.78
C GLU A 73 -17.28 -8.58 -12.14
N ASN A 74 -16.13 -8.20 -11.57
CA ASN A 74 -15.20 -9.13 -10.94
C ASN A 74 -15.60 -9.40 -9.50
N GLU A 75 -15.37 -10.62 -9.03
CA GLU A 75 -15.42 -11.04 -7.63
C GLU A 75 -14.00 -11.20 -7.09
N ILE A 76 -13.71 -10.59 -5.94
CA ILE A 76 -12.45 -10.70 -5.21
C ILE A 76 -12.74 -11.49 -3.93
N SER A 77 -11.94 -12.53 -3.65
CA SER A 77 -12.13 -13.34 -2.45
C SER A 77 -11.88 -12.53 -1.17
N GLN A 78 -12.47 -12.97 -0.04
CA GLN A 78 -12.30 -12.26 1.23
C GLN A 78 -10.85 -12.33 1.73
N GLU A 79 -10.15 -13.40 1.37
CA GLU A 79 -8.78 -13.68 1.73
C GLU A 79 -7.80 -12.79 0.94
N GLU A 80 -8.14 -12.44 -0.30
CA GLU A 80 -7.32 -11.59 -1.18
C GLU A 80 -7.47 -10.10 -0.89
N ILE A 81 -8.65 -9.66 -0.44
CA ILE A 81 -8.97 -8.24 -0.19
C ILE A 81 -7.89 -7.53 0.66
N PRO A 82 -7.46 -8.06 1.81
CA PRO A 82 -6.47 -7.39 2.65
C PRO A 82 -5.11 -7.22 1.97
N ILE A 83 -4.66 -8.24 1.23
CA ILE A 83 -3.40 -8.21 0.49
C ILE A 83 -3.48 -7.17 -0.64
N LEU A 84 -4.58 -7.14 -1.39
CA LEU A 84 -4.78 -6.18 -2.48
C LEU A 84 -4.87 -4.74 -1.96
N ALA A 85 -5.57 -4.51 -0.85
CA ALA A 85 -5.66 -3.19 -0.23
C ALA A 85 -4.29 -2.73 0.30
N ALA A 86 -3.53 -3.64 0.92
CA ALA A 86 -2.16 -3.38 1.35
C ALA A 86 -1.24 -3.03 0.18
N TYR A 87 -1.32 -3.79 -0.92
CA TYR A 87 -0.55 -3.56 -2.13
C TYR A 87 -0.87 -2.21 -2.77
N ALA A 88 -2.15 -1.90 -2.96
CA ALA A 88 -2.59 -0.62 -3.52
C ALA A 88 -2.13 0.57 -2.66
N GLY A 89 -2.25 0.47 -1.34
CA GLY A 89 -1.78 1.51 -0.42
C GLY A 89 -0.26 1.72 -0.47
N CYS A 90 0.52 0.64 -0.54
CA CYS A 90 1.98 0.71 -0.71
C CYS A 90 2.34 1.34 -2.06
N LEU A 91 1.74 0.87 -3.17
CA LEU A 91 2.02 1.34 -4.52
C LEU A 91 1.78 2.85 -4.66
N VAL A 92 0.60 3.32 -4.24
CA VAL A 92 0.26 4.75 -4.33
C VAL A 92 1.19 5.58 -3.46
N THR A 93 1.51 5.14 -2.25
CA THR A 93 2.39 5.89 -1.34
C THR A 93 3.84 5.95 -1.85
N ARG A 94 4.36 4.85 -2.38
CA ARG A 94 5.69 4.80 -2.99
C ARG A 94 5.77 5.73 -4.19
N ARG A 95 4.79 5.65 -5.09
CA ARG A 95 4.72 6.51 -6.26
C ARG A 95 4.58 7.99 -5.90
N ALA A 96 3.74 8.32 -4.93
CA ALA A 96 3.59 9.70 -4.44
C ALA A 96 4.89 10.22 -3.81
N SER A 97 5.59 9.36 -3.06
CA SER A 97 6.90 9.68 -2.49
C SER A 97 7.96 9.94 -3.57
N HIS A 98 7.93 9.17 -4.67
CA HIS A 98 8.82 9.38 -5.80
C HIS A 98 8.56 10.73 -6.49
N LEU A 99 7.30 11.05 -6.77
CA LEU A 99 6.92 12.34 -7.36
C LEU A 99 7.34 13.51 -6.47
N ALA A 100 7.04 13.43 -5.17
CA ALA A 100 7.42 14.47 -4.21
C ALA A 100 8.94 14.63 -4.07
N TYR A 101 9.71 13.56 -4.22
CA TYR A 101 11.18 13.62 -4.22
C TYR A 101 11.73 14.24 -5.50
N ASN A 102 11.15 13.95 -6.66
CA ASN A 102 11.59 14.56 -7.92
C ASN A 102 11.38 16.09 -7.91
N GLU A 103 10.37 16.58 -7.19
CA GLU A 103 10.07 18.01 -7.07
C GLU A 103 10.89 18.71 -5.97
N HIS A 104 11.05 18.08 -4.81
CA HIS A 104 11.63 18.74 -3.62
C HIS A 104 12.98 18.17 -3.16
N GLY A 105 13.47 17.10 -3.78
CA GLY A 105 14.72 16.43 -3.42
C GLY A 105 14.78 16.02 -1.95
N PHE A 106 15.91 16.27 -1.28
CA PHE A 106 16.07 15.95 0.14
C PHE A 106 15.19 16.80 1.08
N SER A 107 14.59 17.88 0.58
CA SER A 107 13.66 18.73 1.33
C SER A 107 12.23 18.17 1.36
N THR A 108 11.95 17.02 0.73
CA THR A 108 10.62 16.40 0.77
C THR A 108 10.13 16.18 2.19
N GLN A 109 8.93 16.69 2.45
CA GLN A 109 8.16 16.48 3.66
C GLN A 109 6.94 15.59 3.36
N THR A 110 6.35 15.03 4.41
CA THR A 110 5.17 14.15 4.28
C THR A 110 3.96 14.88 3.70
N SER A 111 3.82 16.18 3.94
CA SER A 111 2.80 17.02 3.31
C SER A 111 2.87 16.97 1.78
N GLU A 112 4.08 16.96 1.22
CA GLU A 112 4.28 16.91 -0.22
C GLU A 112 3.93 15.53 -0.79
N ILE A 113 4.24 14.45 -0.05
CA ILE A 113 3.78 13.10 -0.40
C ILE A 113 2.25 13.05 -0.45
N LEU A 114 1.57 13.63 0.55
CA LEU A 114 0.10 13.69 0.59
C LEU A 114 -0.49 14.40 -0.63
N LYS A 115 0.07 15.55 -1.03
CA LYS A 115 -0.38 16.31 -2.22
C LYS A 115 -0.27 15.49 -3.51
N HIS A 116 0.72 14.60 -3.59
CA HIS A 116 0.96 13.74 -4.76
C HIS A 116 0.16 12.43 -4.78
N LEU A 117 -0.64 12.11 -3.75
CA LEU A 117 -1.44 10.88 -3.71
C LEU A 117 -2.44 10.78 -4.87
N ASN A 118 -3.11 11.88 -5.22
CA ASN A 118 -4.07 11.88 -6.32
C ASN A 118 -3.40 11.62 -7.68
N ASN A 119 -2.22 12.20 -7.89
CA ASN A 119 -1.43 11.97 -9.11
C ASN A 119 -0.94 10.51 -9.17
N ALA A 120 -0.49 9.98 -8.02
CA ALA A 120 -0.06 8.58 -7.90
C ALA A 120 -1.20 7.58 -8.13
N ARG A 121 -2.45 7.90 -7.76
CA ARG A 121 -3.62 7.04 -8.00
C ARG A 121 -3.81 6.68 -9.49
N SER A 122 -3.46 7.59 -10.41
CA SER A 122 -3.59 7.32 -11.86
C SER A 122 -2.80 6.08 -12.32
N PHE A 123 -1.78 5.66 -11.57
CA PHE A 123 -0.97 4.48 -11.88
C PHE A 123 -1.65 3.16 -11.51
N LEU A 124 -2.69 3.18 -10.66
CA LEU A 124 -3.49 1.98 -10.40
C LEU A 124 -4.25 1.51 -11.64
N ALA A 125 -4.59 2.42 -12.56
CA ALA A 125 -5.31 2.08 -13.79
C ALA A 125 -4.42 1.42 -14.87
N LYS A 126 -3.12 1.22 -14.59
CA LYS A 126 -2.18 0.53 -15.51
C LYS A 126 -2.13 -0.98 -15.30
N TYR A 127 -2.79 -1.48 -14.26
CA TYR A 127 -2.87 -2.89 -13.86
C TYR A 127 -4.34 -3.29 -13.76
#